data_AF-A0A496QZ34-F1
#
_entry.id   AF-A0A496QZ34-F1
#
_cell.length_a   1.000
_cell.length_b   1.000
_cell.length_c   1.000
_cell.angle_alpha   90.00
_cell.angle_beta   90.00
_cell.angle_gamma   90.00
#
_symmetry.space_group_name_H-M   'P 1'
#
loop_
_entity.id
_entity.type
_entity.pdbx_description
1 polymer ?
#
loop_
_entity_poly.entity_id
_entity_poly.type
_entity_poly.pdbx_seq_one_letter_code
_entity_poly.pdbx_strand_id
1 'polypeptide(L)'
;MKKLEVLYQDDFLLAVNKPSGLLSVPGRGPEKADCAVARAALEFRWIREVHRLDMATSGVLLLARNPDVHRKLSRAFANREIEKTYIAITSALPEDPHREGVVFEKGQLSGRITLYQRLDTDNRPHQLIDPERGKEAVTDWRLSPETRSGESAGGGVYRLELKPLTGRTHQLRLALSICRAAIFGDSLYGEQIIGESLSRLLLHAALLRFTHPVNGEAVEIQSVIPF
;
A
#
# COMPACT_ATOMS: atom_id res chain seq x y z
N MET A 1 -24.17 -4.66 3.74
CA MET A 1 -22.71 -4.53 3.44
C MET A 1 -22.54 -4.33 1.94
N LYS A 2 -21.67 -3.42 1.49
CA LYS A 2 -21.39 -3.23 0.06
C LYS A 2 -20.57 -4.41 -0.47
N LYS A 3 -20.96 -5.00 -1.60
CA LYS A 3 -20.21 -6.08 -2.26
C LYS A 3 -18.81 -5.57 -2.65
N LEU A 4 -17.80 -6.43 -2.55
CA LEU A 4 -16.45 -6.13 -3.03
C LEU A 4 -16.41 -6.28 -4.55
N GLU A 5 -15.77 -5.34 -5.22
CA GLU A 5 -15.47 -5.47 -6.65
C GLU A 5 -14.39 -6.54 -6.83
N VAL A 6 -14.67 -7.53 -7.66
CA VAL A 6 -13.73 -8.61 -7.99
C VAL A 6 -12.89 -8.18 -9.18
N LEU A 7 -11.58 -8.20 -9.02
CA LEU A 7 -10.60 -7.86 -10.07
C LEU A 7 -10.08 -9.09 -10.79
N TYR A 8 -9.99 -10.21 -10.08
CA TYR A 8 -9.50 -11.48 -10.59
C TYR A 8 -10.07 -12.63 -9.76
N GLN A 9 -10.45 -13.73 -10.42
CA GLN A 9 -10.93 -14.91 -9.74
C GLN A 9 -10.68 -16.16 -10.59
N ASP A 10 -10.09 -17.18 -9.97
CA ASP A 10 -10.01 -18.56 -10.45
C ASP A 10 -10.21 -19.52 -9.26
N ASP A 11 -10.05 -20.82 -9.45
CA ASP A 11 -10.25 -21.83 -8.39
C ASP A 11 -9.34 -21.67 -7.15
N PHE A 12 -8.24 -20.95 -7.28
CA PHE A 12 -7.15 -20.84 -6.32
C PHE A 12 -7.04 -19.44 -5.69
N LEU A 13 -7.41 -18.40 -6.43
CA LEU A 13 -7.15 -17.00 -6.15
C LEU A 13 -8.42 -16.18 -6.20
N LEU A 14 -8.45 -15.16 -5.34
CA LEU A 14 -9.41 -14.07 -5.43
C LEU A 14 -8.65 -12.77 -5.20
N ALA A 15 -8.73 -11.84 -6.16
CA ALA A 15 -8.30 -10.47 -5.95
C ALA A 15 -9.50 -9.54 -6.01
N VAL A 16 -9.55 -8.63 -5.04
CA VAL A 16 -10.63 -7.64 -4.90
C VAL A 16 -10.06 -6.23 -4.87
N ASN A 17 -10.84 -5.28 -5.36
CA ASN A 17 -10.58 -3.86 -5.14
C ASN A 17 -11.10 -3.49 -3.75
N LYS A 18 -10.20 -3.46 -2.75
CA LYS A 18 -10.57 -3.07 -1.39
C LYS A 18 -10.83 -1.56 -1.37
N PRO A 19 -12.02 -1.09 -0.96
CA PRO A 19 -12.25 0.35 -0.80
C PRO A 19 -11.45 0.91 0.39
N SER A 20 -11.21 2.22 0.36
CA SER A 20 -10.72 2.96 1.54
C SER A 20 -11.78 2.92 2.65
N GLY A 21 -11.34 2.86 3.90
CA GLY A 21 -12.22 2.77 5.09
C GLY A 21 -12.61 1.34 5.49
N LEU A 22 -12.30 0.32 4.67
CA LEU A 22 -12.57 -1.08 4.99
C LEU A 22 -11.30 -1.78 5.48
N LEU A 23 -11.37 -2.50 6.60
CA LEU A 23 -10.27 -3.35 7.06
C LEU A 23 -10.00 -4.51 6.07
N SER A 24 -8.75 -4.92 5.90
CA SER A 24 -8.44 -6.17 5.16
C SER A 24 -8.90 -7.40 5.92
N VAL A 25 -8.61 -7.45 7.23
CA VAL A 25 -8.91 -8.58 8.13
C VAL A 25 -9.69 -8.09 9.35
N PRO A 26 -10.36 -8.97 10.11
CA PRO A 26 -11.10 -8.56 11.29
C PRO A 26 -10.19 -7.87 12.30
N GLY A 27 -10.65 -6.73 12.83
CA GLY A 27 -10.00 -6.06 13.95
C GLY A 27 -10.31 -6.72 15.29
N ARG A 28 -9.81 -6.13 16.38
CA ARG A 28 -10.20 -6.51 17.74
C ARG A 28 -11.56 -5.89 18.06
N GLY A 29 -12.51 -6.68 18.54
CA GLY A 29 -13.86 -6.24 18.91
C GLY A 29 -14.92 -6.56 17.83
N PRO A 30 -16.17 -6.87 18.20
CA PRO A 30 -17.26 -7.15 17.26
C PRO A 30 -17.52 -6.02 16.26
N GLU A 31 -17.33 -4.78 16.69
CA GLU A 31 -17.52 -3.57 15.87
C GLU A 31 -16.49 -3.44 14.73
N LYS A 32 -15.39 -4.21 14.78
CA LYS A 32 -14.36 -4.28 13.74
C LYS A 32 -14.34 -5.62 13.01
N ALA A 33 -15.42 -6.41 13.12
CA ALA A 33 -15.54 -7.70 12.44
C ALA A 33 -15.72 -7.55 10.91
N ASP A 34 -16.38 -6.47 10.47
CA ASP A 34 -16.57 -6.20 9.05
C ASP A 34 -15.24 -5.82 8.37
N CYS A 35 -14.83 -6.65 7.42
CA CYS A 35 -13.59 -6.52 6.67
C CYS A 35 -13.67 -7.23 5.32
N ALA A 36 -12.67 -7.04 4.46
CA ALA A 36 -12.65 -7.65 3.14
C ALA A 36 -12.66 -9.18 3.19
N VAL A 37 -11.87 -9.80 4.07
CA VAL A 37 -11.86 -11.28 4.24
C VAL A 37 -13.20 -11.81 4.73
N ALA A 38 -13.83 -11.16 5.72
CA ALA A 38 -15.13 -11.60 6.23
C ALA A 38 -16.23 -11.50 5.16
N ARG A 39 -16.21 -10.44 4.34
CA ARG A 39 -17.13 -10.30 3.20
C ARG A 39 -16.91 -11.38 2.14
N ALA A 40 -15.66 -11.69 1.79
CA ALA A 40 -15.33 -12.76 0.85
C ALA A 40 -15.74 -14.15 1.38
N ALA A 41 -15.63 -14.38 2.69
CA ALA A 41 -15.98 -15.66 3.32
C ALA A 41 -17.49 -15.99 3.25
N LEU A 42 -18.34 -15.01 2.90
CA LEU A 42 -19.77 -15.25 2.63
C LEU A 42 -19.98 -16.02 1.32
N GLU A 43 -19.07 -15.90 0.36
CA GLU A 43 -19.15 -16.53 -0.96
C GLU A 43 -18.25 -17.77 -1.08
N PHE A 44 -17.17 -17.84 -0.28
CA PHE A 44 -16.16 -18.90 -0.39
C PHE A 44 -15.97 -19.65 0.94
N ARG A 45 -16.09 -20.98 0.89
CA ARG A 45 -15.90 -21.88 2.06
C ARG A 45 -14.53 -21.73 2.72
N TRP A 46 -13.49 -21.54 1.91
CA TRP A 46 -12.13 -21.32 2.40
C TRP A 46 -11.56 -20.12 1.67
N ILE A 47 -11.27 -19.05 2.41
CA ILE A 47 -10.62 -17.85 1.90
C ILE A 47 -9.77 -17.26 3.02
N ARG A 48 -8.52 -16.91 2.72
CA ARG A 48 -7.58 -16.31 3.67
C ARG A 48 -6.74 -15.24 3.00
N GLU A 49 -6.43 -14.20 3.76
CA GLU A 49 -5.46 -13.19 3.37
C GLU A 49 -4.06 -13.77 3.25
N VAL A 50 -3.30 -13.32 2.25
CA VAL A 50 -1.87 -13.61 2.13
C VAL A 50 -1.02 -12.36 2.36
N HIS A 51 -1.66 -11.18 2.30
CA HIS A 51 -1.13 -9.88 2.67
C HIS A 51 -2.27 -8.97 3.14
N ARG A 52 -1.95 -7.77 3.62
CA ARG A 52 -2.95 -6.82 4.12
C ARG A 52 -2.66 -5.42 3.62
N LEU A 53 -3.73 -4.65 3.44
CA LEU A 53 -3.69 -3.21 3.23
C LEU A 53 -4.18 -2.51 4.49
N ASP A 54 -3.70 -1.29 4.74
CA ASP A 54 -4.24 -0.45 5.80
C ASP A 54 -5.73 -0.17 5.54
N MET A 55 -6.48 0.13 6.61
CA MET A 55 -7.91 0.47 6.50
C MET A 55 -8.14 1.62 5.51
N ALA A 56 -7.33 2.67 5.59
CA ALA A 56 -7.44 3.85 4.73
C ALA A 56 -6.89 3.64 3.31
N THR A 57 -6.04 2.64 3.08
CA THR A 57 -5.48 2.33 1.75
C THR A 57 -6.49 1.60 0.91
N SER A 58 -6.63 1.96 -0.36
CA SER A 58 -7.51 1.22 -1.31
C SER A 58 -6.71 0.38 -2.30
N GLY A 59 -7.37 -0.48 -3.08
CA GLY A 59 -6.78 -1.16 -4.23
C GLY A 59 -6.67 -2.67 -4.07
N VAL A 60 -5.77 -3.27 -4.84
CA VAL A 60 -5.66 -4.73 -5.02
C VAL A 60 -5.32 -5.43 -3.70
N LEU A 61 -6.28 -6.21 -3.19
CA LEU A 61 -6.08 -7.18 -2.11
C LEU A 61 -6.20 -8.60 -2.67
N LEU A 62 -5.17 -9.41 -2.46
CA LEU A 62 -5.08 -10.78 -2.94
C LEU A 62 -5.36 -11.74 -1.79
N LEU A 63 -6.23 -12.71 -2.05
CA LEU A 63 -6.69 -13.72 -1.11
C LEU A 63 -6.50 -15.11 -1.75
N ALA A 64 -6.12 -16.08 -0.91
CA ALA A 64 -6.00 -17.47 -1.30
C ALA A 64 -7.30 -18.23 -1.01
N ARG A 65 -7.72 -19.11 -1.92
CA ARG A 65 -8.95 -19.92 -1.83
C ARG A 65 -8.71 -21.34 -1.29
N ASN A 66 -7.46 -21.73 -1.01
CA ASN A 66 -7.16 -22.97 -0.28
C ASN A 66 -5.84 -22.90 0.53
N PRO A 67 -5.60 -23.85 1.47
CA PRO A 67 -4.43 -23.84 2.34
C PRO A 67 -3.07 -23.94 1.63
N ASP A 68 -2.98 -24.70 0.54
CA ASP A 68 -1.71 -24.88 -0.18
C ASP A 68 -1.29 -23.59 -0.88
N VAL A 69 -2.24 -22.97 -1.60
CA VAL A 69 -2.05 -21.69 -2.28
C VAL A 69 -1.74 -20.58 -1.29
N HIS A 70 -2.42 -20.56 -0.14
CA HIS A 70 -2.10 -19.62 0.93
C HIS A 70 -0.65 -19.76 1.39
N ARG A 71 -0.18 -20.98 1.66
CA ARG A 71 1.21 -21.23 2.08
C ARG A 71 2.21 -20.76 1.02
N LYS A 72 1.97 -21.06 -0.25
CA LYS A 72 2.84 -20.67 -1.36
C LYS A 72 2.89 -19.14 -1.51
N LEU A 73 1.75 -18.47 -1.52
CA LEU A 73 1.70 -17.01 -1.64
C LEU A 73 2.27 -16.31 -0.40
N SER A 74 2.01 -16.79 0.82
CA SER A 74 2.63 -16.23 2.02
C SER A 74 4.15 -16.31 1.96
N ARG A 75 4.71 -17.40 1.42
CA ARG A 75 6.15 -17.52 1.16
C ARG A 75 6.62 -16.54 0.09
N ALA A 76 5.90 -16.43 -1.03
CA ALA A 76 6.25 -15.48 -2.09
C ALA A 76 6.27 -14.02 -1.59
N PHE A 77 5.28 -13.61 -0.77
CA PHE A 77 5.30 -12.31 -0.10
C PHE A 77 6.50 -12.14 0.85
N ALA A 78 6.82 -13.17 1.64
CA ALA A 78 7.95 -13.14 2.57
C ALA A 78 9.31 -13.07 1.85
N ASN A 79 9.44 -13.78 0.73
CA ASN A 79 10.62 -13.83 -0.13
C ASN A 79 10.73 -12.65 -1.09
N ARG A 80 9.77 -11.72 -1.09
CA ARG A 80 9.73 -10.54 -1.97
C ARG A 80 9.63 -10.89 -3.46
N GLU A 81 9.00 -12.04 -3.77
CA GLU A 81 8.75 -12.54 -5.14
C GLU A 81 7.50 -11.91 -5.79
N ILE A 82 6.74 -11.12 -5.02
CA ILE A 82 5.55 -10.42 -5.50
C ILE A 82 5.86 -8.94 -5.63
N GLU A 83 5.80 -8.44 -6.86
CA GLU A 83 5.95 -7.01 -7.13
C GLU A 83 4.66 -6.29 -6.77
N LYS A 84 4.80 -5.20 -6.01
CA LYS A 84 3.69 -4.36 -5.58
C LYS A 84 3.94 -2.95 -6.07
N THR A 85 2.96 -2.38 -6.76
CA THR A 85 2.99 -0.98 -7.21
C THR A 85 1.85 -0.22 -6.58
N TYR A 86 2.18 0.88 -5.93
CA TYR A 86 1.24 1.81 -5.31
C TYR A 86 1.33 3.17 -6.00
N ILE A 87 0.21 3.89 -5.98
CA ILE A 87 0.15 5.29 -6.39
C ILE A 87 -0.24 6.13 -5.18
N ALA A 88 0.49 7.22 -4.97
CA ALA A 88 0.23 8.19 -3.92
C ALA A 88 0.21 9.61 -4.49
N ILE A 89 -0.63 10.48 -3.91
CA ILE A 89 -0.56 11.92 -4.14
C ILE A 89 0.07 12.57 -2.90
N THR A 90 1.12 13.36 -3.10
CA THR A 90 1.92 13.98 -2.02
C THR A 90 2.05 15.49 -2.21
N SER A 91 2.27 16.21 -1.11
CA SER A 91 2.44 17.68 -1.09
C SER A 91 3.84 18.16 -1.49
N ALA A 92 4.78 17.22 -1.63
CA ALA A 92 6.15 17.47 -2.04
C ALA A 92 6.72 16.20 -2.70
N LEU A 93 7.86 16.36 -3.37
CA LEU A 93 8.73 15.24 -3.68
C LEU A 93 9.44 14.80 -2.38
N PRO A 94 9.73 13.50 -2.19
CA PRO A 94 10.44 13.03 -1.01
C PRO A 94 11.77 13.78 -0.83
N GLU A 95 11.87 14.55 0.24
CA GLU A 95 13.13 15.12 0.73
C GLU A 95 13.98 14.02 1.35
N ASP A 96 15.28 14.18 1.23
CA ASP A 96 16.25 13.16 1.59
C ASP A 96 16.53 13.13 3.11
N PRO A 97 16.19 12.06 3.86
CA PRO A 97 16.55 11.96 5.27
C PRO A 97 17.97 11.41 5.47
N HIS A 98 18.50 10.64 4.51
CA HIS A 98 19.79 9.93 4.54
C HIS A 98 20.20 9.56 3.11
N ARG A 99 21.00 10.42 2.44
CA ARG A 99 21.35 10.35 1.01
C ARG A 99 21.87 9.00 0.52
N GLU A 100 21.00 8.18 -0.07
CA GLU A 100 21.35 7.26 -1.15
C GLU A 100 20.33 7.39 -2.30
N GLY A 101 20.66 8.22 -3.29
CA GLY A 101 20.17 8.03 -4.65
C GLY A 101 18.84 8.68 -5.03
N VAL A 102 18.65 9.98 -4.81
CA VAL A 102 17.77 10.74 -5.73
C VAL A 102 18.48 10.79 -7.08
N VAL A 103 17.99 10.02 -8.04
CA VAL A 103 18.57 9.88 -9.36
C VAL A 103 17.66 10.56 -10.39
N PHE A 104 18.25 11.49 -11.13
CA PHE A 104 17.68 12.07 -12.33
C PHE A 104 18.35 11.42 -13.54
N GLU A 105 17.85 10.24 -13.94
CA GLU A 105 18.35 9.54 -15.12
C GLU A 105 17.27 9.48 -16.20
N LYS A 106 17.65 9.78 -17.44
CA LYS A 106 16.76 9.74 -18.62
C LYS A 106 15.46 10.55 -18.46
N GLY A 107 15.50 11.66 -17.72
CA GLY A 107 14.33 12.52 -17.49
C GLY A 107 13.32 11.96 -16.47
N GLN A 108 13.64 10.87 -15.78
CA GLN A 108 12.79 10.25 -14.77
C GLN A 108 13.35 10.54 -13.38
N LEU A 109 12.60 11.27 -12.56
CA LEU A 109 12.93 11.48 -11.16
C LEU A 109 12.54 10.24 -10.34
N SER A 110 13.48 9.67 -9.59
CA SER A 110 13.28 8.49 -8.76
C SER A 110 14.26 8.41 -7.59
N GLY A 111 13.99 7.52 -6.64
CA GLY A 111 14.92 7.21 -5.56
C GLY A 111 14.47 6.04 -4.68
N ARG A 112 15.25 5.79 -3.62
CA ARG A 112 14.99 4.74 -2.64
C ARG A 112 14.95 5.35 -1.23
N ILE A 113 13.99 4.89 -0.42
CA ILE A 113 13.88 5.23 0.99
C ILE A 113 14.08 3.95 1.80
N THR A 114 15.12 3.94 2.65
CA THR A 114 15.41 2.86 3.59
C THR A 114 15.26 3.38 5.01
N LEU A 115 14.38 2.75 5.79
CA LEU A 115 14.09 3.11 7.17
C LEU A 115 14.09 1.87 8.06
N TYR A 116 14.28 2.07 9.36
CA TYR A 116 14.10 1.03 10.37
C TYR A 116 12.95 1.46 11.25
N GLN A 117 11.83 0.73 11.20
CA GLN A 117 10.59 1.14 11.85
C GLN A 117 10.01 0.05 12.76
N ARG A 118 9.28 0.48 13.79
CA ARG A 118 8.50 -0.40 14.67
C ARG A 118 7.21 0.28 15.12
N LEU A 119 6.35 -0.51 15.76
CA LEU A 119 5.14 -0.02 16.41
C LEU A 119 5.51 0.98 17.51
N ASP A 120 4.83 2.12 17.49
CA ASP A 120 4.75 3.03 18.63
C ASP A 120 3.73 2.45 19.63
N THR A 121 4.23 1.98 20.77
CA THR A 121 3.39 1.36 21.80
C THR A 121 2.55 2.37 22.56
N ASP A 122 3.00 3.62 22.61
CA ASP A 122 2.42 4.69 23.40
C ASP A 122 1.37 5.46 22.58
N ASN A 123 1.52 5.47 21.25
CA ASN A 123 0.60 6.12 20.32
C ASN A 123 0.04 5.14 19.27
N ARG A 124 -0.61 4.05 19.70
CA ARG A 124 -1.20 3.09 18.75
C ARG A 124 -2.29 3.77 17.89
N PRO A 125 -2.35 3.55 16.56
CA PRO A 125 -1.62 2.54 15.79
C PRO A 125 -0.35 3.06 15.08
N HIS A 126 0.19 4.21 15.47
CA HIS A 126 1.36 4.82 14.83
C HIS A 126 2.59 3.92 14.84
N GLN A 127 3.51 4.26 13.96
CA GLN A 127 4.81 3.61 13.80
C GLN A 127 5.85 4.73 13.92
N LEU A 128 7.02 4.39 14.43
CA LEU A 128 8.12 5.31 14.60
C LEU A 128 9.40 4.74 14.01
N ILE A 129 10.39 5.61 13.79
CA ILE A 129 11.74 5.24 13.36
C ILE A 129 12.56 4.86 14.58
N ASP A 130 13.18 3.69 14.51
CA ASP A 130 14.07 3.16 15.55
C ASP A 130 15.21 2.41 14.84
N PRO A 131 16.38 3.03 14.65
CA PRO A 131 17.52 2.39 13.98
C PRO A 131 18.06 1.15 14.69
N GLU A 132 17.88 1.03 16.00
CA GLU A 132 18.43 -0.08 16.79
C GLU A 132 17.48 -1.28 16.85
N ARG A 133 16.17 -1.03 17.01
CA ARG A 133 15.15 -2.05 17.28
C ARG A 133 14.12 -2.18 16.16
N GLY A 134 14.13 -1.25 15.21
CA GLY A 134 13.23 -1.24 14.08
C GLY A 134 13.54 -2.35 13.08
N LYS A 135 12.51 -2.76 12.35
CA LYS A 135 12.68 -3.67 11.21
C LYS A 135 12.92 -2.83 9.97
N GLU A 136 13.85 -3.30 9.13
CA GLU A 136 14.12 -2.69 7.83
C GLU A 136 12.83 -2.61 6.97
N ALA A 137 12.65 -1.42 6.40
CA ALA A 137 11.59 -1.01 5.50
C ALA A 137 12.23 -0.32 4.28
N VAL A 138 12.12 -0.93 3.10
CA VAL A 138 12.71 -0.42 1.85
C VAL A 138 11.60 -0.15 0.84
N THR A 139 11.59 1.07 0.30
CA THR A 139 10.61 1.55 -0.68
C THR A 139 11.33 2.25 -1.82
N ASP A 140 11.17 1.75 -3.04
CA ASP A 140 11.55 2.49 -4.25
C ASP A 140 10.41 3.43 -4.65
N TRP A 141 10.75 4.61 -5.16
CA TRP A 141 9.78 5.58 -5.64
C TRP A 141 10.22 6.21 -6.95
N ARG A 142 9.25 6.66 -7.74
CA ARG A 142 9.48 7.53 -8.89
C ARG A 142 8.34 8.50 -9.09
N LEU A 143 8.64 9.65 -9.68
CA LEU A 143 7.63 10.59 -10.14
C LEU A 143 6.81 9.94 -11.25
N SER A 144 5.50 9.87 -11.09
CA SER A 144 4.64 9.31 -12.12
C SER A 144 4.71 10.16 -13.39
N PRO A 145 4.84 9.54 -14.59
CA PRO A 145 4.73 10.26 -15.86
C PRO A 145 3.40 10.99 -16.05
N GLU A 146 2.36 10.60 -15.30
CA GLU A 146 1.04 11.24 -15.32
C GLU A 146 0.96 12.50 -14.43
N THR A 147 2.04 12.87 -13.73
CA THR A 147 2.10 14.12 -12.97
C THR A 147 1.99 15.31 -13.93
N ARG A 148 0.95 16.14 -13.79
CA ARG A 148 0.73 17.29 -14.66
C ARG A 148 1.56 18.49 -14.19
N SER A 149 2.25 19.14 -15.12
CA SER A 149 3.16 20.26 -14.88
C SER A 149 2.50 21.58 -14.43
N GLY A 150 1.16 21.62 -14.29
CA GLY A 150 0.38 22.84 -14.05
C GLY A 150 -0.14 23.05 -12.62
N GLU A 151 0.04 22.11 -11.70
CA GLU A 151 -0.43 22.24 -10.29
C GLU A 151 0.50 23.15 -9.44
N SER A 152 1.56 23.69 -10.06
CA SER A 152 2.64 24.46 -9.42
C SER A 152 2.37 25.97 -9.26
N ALA A 153 1.12 26.41 -9.09
CA ALA A 153 0.81 27.79 -8.72
C ALA A 153 0.51 27.89 -7.22
N GLY A 154 1.52 27.61 -6.39
CA GLY A 154 1.50 27.89 -4.94
C GLY A 154 1.60 26.70 -3.98
N GLY A 155 1.52 25.45 -4.47
CA GLY A 155 1.74 24.25 -3.66
C GLY A 155 1.90 23.02 -4.56
N GLY A 156 3.00 22.28 -4.44
CA GLY A 156 3.32 21.20 -5.36
C GLY A 156 2.50 19.94 -5.08
N VAL A 157 1.54 19.60 -5.94
CA VAL A 157 0.89 18.29 -5.92
C VAL A 157 1.71 17.34 -6.78
N TYR A 158 2.13 16.22 -6.21
CA TYR A 158 2.96 15.22 -6.91
C TYR A 158 2.28 13.86 -6.89
N ARG A 159 2.28 13.19 -8.04
CA ARG A 159 1.84 11.79 -8.15
C ARG A 159 3.05 10.88 -8.16
N LEU A 160 3.21 10.07 -7.12
CA LEU A 160 4.33 9.14 -6.99
C LEU A 160 3.88 7.71 -7.27
N GLU A 161 4.70 6.98 -8.01
CA GLU A 161 4.68 5.52 -8.03
C GLU A 161 5.62 4.99 -6.96
N LEU A 162 5.14 4.07 -6.12
CA LEU A 162 5.87 3.50 -5.00
C LEU A 162 5.91 1.98 -5.12
N LYS A 163 7.08 1.39 -4.92
CA LYS A 163 7.32 -0.05 -4.91
C LYS A 163 7.93 -0.47 -3.58
N PRO A 164 7.10 -0.85 -2.58
CA PRO A 164 7.61 -1.35 -1.31
C PRO A 164 8.22 -2.74 -1.51
N LEU A 165 9.54 -2.88 -1.35
CA LEU A 165 10.22 -4.18 -1.42
C LEU A 165 9.90 -5.02 -0.18
N THR A 166 9.78 -4.38 0.98
CA THR A 166 9.29 -4.97 2.22
C THR A 166 7.78 -4.75 2.39
N GLY A 167 7.20 -5.14 3.54
CA GLY A 167 5.77 -4.99 3.82
C GLY A 167 5.51 -4.67 5.30
N ARG A 168 6.11 -3.60 5.81
CA ARG A 168 5.90 -3.15 7.20
C ARG A 168 4.59 -2.38 7.33
N THR A 169 3.99 -2.42 8.53
CA THR A 169 2.77 -1.65 8.84
C THR A 169 3.01 -0.17 8.56
N HIS A 170 2.10 0.48 7.83
CA HIS A 170 2.19 1.90 7.47
C HIS A 170 3.50 2.30 6.75
N GLN A 171 4.24 1.35 6.13
CA GLN A 171 5.56 1.60 5.57
C GLN A 171 5.62 2.81 4.63
N LEU A 172 4.77 2.85 3.61
CA LEU A 172 4.75 3.92 2.61
C LEU A 172 4.38 5.27 3.22
N ARG A 173 3.45 5.25 4.18
CA ARG A 173 2.90 6.44 4.84
C ARG A 173 3.94 7.10 5.74
N LEU A 174 4.60 6.30 6.59
CA LEU A 174 5.68 6.77 7.45
C LEU A 174 6.88 7.22 6.60
N ALA A 175 7.26 6.44 5.59
CA ALA A 175 8.41 6.78 4.74
C ALA A 175 8.26 8.15 4.09
N LEU A 176 7.12 8.39 3.45
CA LEU A 176 6.84 9.66 2.79
C LEU A 176 6.69 10.82 3.78
N SER A 177 6.11 10.59 4.96
CA SER A 177 6.01 11.61 6.01
C SER A 177 7.39 12.03 6.55
N ILE A 178 8.28 11.08 6.85
CA ILE A 178 9.66 11.35 7.31
C ILE A 178 10.46 12.13 6.24
N CYS A 179 10.20 11.83 4.97
CA CYS A 179 10.74 12.56 3.82
C CYS A 179 10.01 13.88 3.51
N ARG A 180 9.22 14.44 4.43
CA ARG A 180 8.48 15.71 4.23
C ARG A 180 7.58 15.74 2.99
N ALA A 181 7.20 14.57 2.48
CA ALA A 181 6.36 14.36 1.31
C ALA A 181 5.10 13.60 1.70
N ALA A 182 4.47 14.00 2.81
CA ALA A 182 3.32 13.29 3.36
C ALA A 182 2.20 13.10 2.32
N ILE A 183 1.53 11.94 2.41
CA ILE A 183 0.43 11.60 1.52
C ILE A 183 -0.78 12.45 1.90
N PHE A 184 -1.41 13.04 0.90
CA PHE A 184 -2.66 13.78 1.07
C PHE A 184 -3.75 12.92 1.71
N GLY A 185 -4.44 13.49 2.71
CA GLY A 185 -5.50 12.82 3.47
C GLY A 185 -5.02 11.75 4.45
N ASP A 186 -3.71 11.68 4.75
CA ASP A 186 -3.19 10.81 5.80
C ASP A 186 -3.48 11.37 7.20
N SER A 187 -4.49 10.81 7.86
CA SER A 187 -4.89 11.20 9.23
C SER A 187 -3.90 10.82 10.33
N LEU A 188 -2.90 9.97 10.05
CA LEU A 188 -1.91 9.55 11.06
C LEU A 188 -0.58 10.28 10.91
N TYR A 189 -0.13 10.51 9.67
CA TYR A 189 1.22 11.01 9.37
C TYR A 189 1.23 12.26 8.48
N GLY A 190 0.07 12.77 8.09
CA GLY A 190 -0.05 13.98 7.29
C GLY A 190 -0.19 15.23 8.16
N GLU A 191 0.25 16.37 7.63
CA GLU A 191 -0.10 17.67 8.17
C GLU A 191 -1.56 17.98 7.83
N GLN A 192 -2.32 18.53 8.78
CA GLN A 192 -3.67 19.00 8.49
C GLN A 192 -3.55 20.24 7.59
N ILE A 193 -3.91 20.08 6.32
CA ILE A 193 -4.02 21.22 5.41
C ILE A 193 -5.24 22.03 5.85
N ILE A 194 -4.97 23.22 6.39
CA ILE A 194 -5.99 24.15 6.82
C ILE A 194 -6.78 24.60 5.59
N GLY A 195 -8.06 24.22 5.49
CA GLY A 195 -8.99 24.74 4.49
C GLY A 195 -9.68 23.69 3.61
N GLU A 196 -9.08 22.52 3.39
CA GLU A 196 -9.68 21.41 2.63
C GLU A 196 -9.38 20.06 3.32
N SER A 197 -10.37 19.52 4.04
CA SER A 197 -10.26 18.16 4.57
C SER A 197 -10.51 17.18 3.44
N LEU A 198 -9.45 16.57 2.91
CA LEU A 198 -9.60 15.44 2.01
C LEU A 198 -10.27 14.29 2.75
N SER A 199 -11.31 13.70 2.13
CA SER A 199 -12.16 12.70 2.76
C SER A 199 -11.48 11.35 2.98
N ARG A 200 -10.29 11.12 2.40
CA ARG A 200 -9.58 9.84 2.42
C ARG A 200 -8.08 9.99 2.16
N LEU A 201 -7.33 8.97 2.56
CA LEU A 201 -5.94 8.76 2.17
C LEU A 201 -5.85 8.55 0.64
N LEU A 202 -5.03 9.36 -0.02
CA LEU A 202 -4.71 9.25 -1.46
C LEU A 202 -3.54 8.27 -1.67
N LEU A 203 -3.72 7.04 -1.19
CA LEU A 203 -2.82 5.89 -1.41
C LEU A 203 -3.63 4.72 -1.98
N HIS A 204 -3.16 4.17 -3.09
CA HIS A 204 -3.83 3.09 -3.81
C HIS A 204 -2.83 1.98 -4.19
N ALA A 205 -3.12 0.74 -3.80
CA ALA A 205 -2.44 -0.46 -4.28
C ALA A 205 -2.90 -0.72 -5.72
N ALA A 206 -2.20 -0.13 -6.69
CA ALA A 206 -2.63 -0.08 -8.08
C ALA A 206 -2.41 -1.39 -8.83
N LEU A 207 -1.33 -2.11 -8.52
CA LEU A 207 -0.94 -3.29 -9.28
C LEU A 207 -0.18 -4.33 -8.43
N LEU A 208 -0.47 -5.60 -8.69
CA LEU A 208 0.32 -6.76 -8.24
C LEU A 208 0.80 -7.56 -9.46
N ARG A 209 2.07 -7.98 -9.45
CA ARG A 209 2.63 -8.97 -10.39
C ARG A 209 3.28 -10.12 -9.63
N PHE A 210 2.99 -11.34 -10.06
CA PHE A 210 3.53 -12.55 -9.45
C PHE A 210 3.36 -13.76 -10.37
N THR A 211 4.03 -14.86 -10.02
CA THR A 211 3.83 -16.16 -10.67
C THR A 211 2.68 -16.91 -10.00
N HIS A 212 1.71 -17.36 -10.77
CA HIS A 212 0.57 -18.12 -10.28
C HIS A 212 1.04 -19.41 -9.58
N PRO A 213 0.63 -19.68 -8.32
CA PRO A 213 1.21 -20.73 -7.46
C PRO A 213 0.85 -22.18 -7.85
N VAL A 214 0.14 -22.37 -8.95
CA VAL A 214 -0.35 -23.68 -9.44
C VAL A 214 0.14 -23.97 -10.85
N ASN A 215 -0.24 -23.14 -11.83
CA ASN A 215 0.14 -23.34 -13.23
C ASN A 215 1.47 -22.66 -13.64
N GLY A 216 2.06 -21.81 -12.79
CA GLY A 216 3.34 -21.15 -13.07
C GLY A 216 3.26 -19.97 -14.06
N GLU A 217 2.07 -19.54 -14.45
CA GLU A 217 1.91 -18.42 -15.40
C GLU A 217 2.15 -17.07 -14.73
N ALA A 218 2.58 -16.08 -15.51
CA ALA A 218 2.69 -14.70 -15.03
C ALA A 218 1.30 -14.10 -14.86
N VAL A 219 1.01 -13.55 -13.67
CA VAL A 219 -0.25 -12.89 -13.34
C VAL A 219 0.01 -11.43 -13.05
N GLU A 220 -0.78 -10.57 -13.67
CA GLU A 220 -0.84 -9.13 -13.40
C GLU A 220 -2.28 -8.75 -13.06
N ILE A 221 -2.46 -8.10 -11.90
CA ILE A 221 -3.77 -7.65 -11.43
C ILE A 221 -3.69 -6.16 -11.18
N GLN A 222 -4.56 -5.40 -11.85
CA GLN A 222 -4.63 -3.95 -11.74
C GLN A 222 -5.94 -3.49 -11.13
N SER A 223 -5.92 -2.34 -10.49
CA SER A 223 -7.10 -1.64 -9.98
C SER A 223 -7.07 -0.19 -10.48
N VAL A 224 -8.23 0.33 -10.90
CA VAL A 224 -8.37 1.73 -11.33
C VAL A 224 -8.12 2.65 -10.14
N ILE A 225 -7.27 3.66 -10.35
CA ILE A 225 -6.90 4.63 -9.33
C ILE A 225 -8.09 5.59 -9.14
N PRO A 226 -8.62 5.73 -7.91
CA PRO A 226 -9.89 6.41 -7.67
C PRO A 226 -9.75 7.92 -7.40
N PHE A 227 -8.63 8.54 -7.78
CA PHE A 227 -8.30 9.95 -7.57
C PHE A 227 -7.37 10.46 -8.67
#